data_AF-A0A9Q4GA80-F1
#
_entry.id   AF-A0A9Q4GA80-F1
#
_cell.length_a   1.000
_cell.length_b   1.000
_cell.length_c   1.000
_cell.angle_alpha   90.00
_cell.angle_beta   90.00
_cell.angle_gamma   90.00
#
_symmetry.space_group_name_H-M   'P 1'
#
loop_
_entity.id
_entity.type
_entity.pdbx_description
1 polymer ?
#
loop_
_entity_poly.entity_id
_entity_poly.type
_entity_poly.pdbx_seq_one_letter_code
_entity_poly.pdbx_strand_id
1 'polypeptide(L)'
;MRFNMNKSGLKTKFALLFLFAIVLVSVVSLDAWKSLSAQNDALVEFSVVSLPSVDYLLQMDRDLHQALIAIKNLTDINDPAAQSKFFDDYSSNINQVRERWAKYKALASTGEEKQLAQGFEKDFEKWKNYADKFINENRNGNFVDTKAKTVSEEELLGLFDVSREYINKLTELVENDVQERKELNERNYSTTIKILMMVFAASLVSMLLAWLYSSKNIVKPVITIKEMALKVASGNTEVKANINNKDEIGLLAGAFNTMVTSIAGLLKESEEKASSAREAAQRAEAAEELTKHQEAYLNRSIDALLCEMKKFSEGDLSVKVDVEKNDSIGKLFTGFNQTVSMFQGLVNNVMNAIEAVASSSAEISSSSEEMAAGSSEQSQ
;
A
#
# COMPACT_ATOMS: atom_id res chain seq x y z
N MET A 1 -11.21 -8.07 -23.44
CA MET A 1 -9.76 -7.97 -23.14
C MET A 1 -9.54 -8.45 -21.69
N ARG A 2 -8.90 -9.61 -21.45
CA ARG A 2 -8.66 -10.09 -20.06
C ARG A 2 -7.47 -9.34 -19.48
N PHE A 3 -7.71 -8.43 -18.54
CA PHE A 3 -6.66 -7.68 -17.85
C PHE A 3 -5.86 -8.62 -16.93
N ASN A 4 -4.59 -8.86 -17.23
CA ASN A 4 -3.76 -9.79 -16.47
C ASN A 4 -3.06 -9.06 -15.32
N MET A 5 -3.66 -9.12 -14.12
CA MET A 5 -3.13 -8.48 -12.90
C MET A 5 -1.70 -8.93 -12.55
N ASN A 6 -1.23 -10.08 -13.04
CA ASN A 6 0.13 -10.54 -12.75
C ASN A 6 1.23 -9.78 -13.50
N LYS A 7 0.88 -8.98 -14.52
CA LYS A 7 1.85 -8.16 -15.27
C LYS A 7 1.72 -6.65 -15.02
N SER A 8 0.67 -6.22 -14.33
CA SER A 8 0.43 -4.80 -14.04
C SER A 8 1.24 -4.35 -12.84
N GLY A 9 1.75 -3.13 -12.88
CA GLY A 9 2.49 -2.54 -11.77
C GLY A 9 1.67 -2.34 -10.49
N LEU A 10 2.36 -2.18 -9.35
CA LEU A 10 1.77 -1.99 -8.03
C LEU A 10 0.79 -0.80 -8.01
N LYS A 11 1.15 0.31 -8.66
CA LYS A 11 0.29 1.51 -8.78
C LYS A 11 -1.03 1.19 -9.46
N THR A 12 -0.99 0.45 -10.57
CA THR A 12 -2.19 0.05 -11.33
C THR A 12 -3.09 -0.86 -10.51
N LYS A 13 -2.51 -1.80 -9.75
CA LYS A 13 -3.26 -2.71 -8.86
C LYS A 13 -4.04 -1.93 -7.79
N PHE A 14 -3.38 -0.99 -7.10
CA PHE A 14 -4.05 -0.14 -6.12
C PHE A 14 -5.10 0.78 -6.75
N ALA A 15 -4.79 1.40 -7.90
CA ALA A 15 -5.75 2.24 -8.61
C ALA A 15 -7.03 1.47 -8.99
N LEU A 16 -6.91 0.22 -9.43
CA LEU A 16 -8.06 -0.64 -9.73
C LEU A 16 -8.88 -0.99 -8.48
N LEU A 17 -8.23 -1.27 -7.34
CA LEU A 17 -8.93 -1.52 -6.07
C LEU A 17 -9.70 -0.29 -5.59
N PHE A 18 -9.08 0.89 -5.64
CA PHE A 18 -9.74 2.15 -5.29
C PHE A 18 -10.89 2.48 -6.24
N LEU A 19 -10.68 2.33 -7.55
CA LEU A 19 -11.73 2.53 -8.55
C LEU A 19 -12.91 1.58 -8.31
N PHE A 20 -12.63 0.30 -8.03
CA PHE A 20 -13.66 -0.67 -7.72
C PHE A 20 -14.47 -0.26 -6.47
N ALA A 21 -13.79 0.16 -5.39
CA ALA A 21 -14.45 0.64 -4.18
C ALA A 21 -15.33 1.89 -4.44
N ILE A 22 -14.82 2.85 -5.23
CA ILE A 22 -15.57 4.06 -5.59
C ILE A 22 -16.80 3.71 -6.41
N VAL A 23 -16.68 2.81 -7.39
CA VAL A 23 -17.83 2.36 -8.21
C VAL A 23 -18.87 1.69 -7.33
N LEU A 24 -18.45 0.80 -6.43
CA LEU A 24 -19.34 0.10 -5.51
C LEU A 24 -20.09 1.07 -4.59
N VAL A 25 -19.39 2.02 -3.97
CA VAL A 25 -20.02 3.07 -3.14
C VAL A 25 -20.96 3.93 -3.97
N SER A 26 -20.56 4.34 -5.17
CA SER A 26 -21.39 5.18 -6.04
C SER A 26 -22.68 4.49 -6.45
N VAL A 27 -22.64 3.20 -6.79
CA VAL A 27 -23.83 2.41 -7.13
C VAL A 27 -24.78 2.33 -5.93
N VAL A 28 -24.26 2.05 -4.73
CA VAL A 28 -25.06 2.02 -3.50
C VAL A 28 -25.68 3.37 -3.19
N SER A 29 -24.90 4.44 -3.28
CA SER A 29 -25.38 5.79 -2.99
C SER A 29 -26.47 6.22 -3.97
N LEU A 30 -26.34 5.88 -5.26
CA LEU A 30 -27.36 6.17 -6.27
C LEU A 30 -28.66 5.39 -6.01
N ASP A 31 -28.58 4.11 -5.64
CA ASP A 31 -29.75 3.29 -5.32
C ASP A 31 -30.46 3.81 -4.05
N ALA A 32 -29.69 4.07 -2.99
CA ALA A 32 -30.19 4.62 -1.75
C ALA A 32 -30.86 5.99 -1.96
N TRP A 33 -30.26 6.86 -2.77
CA TRP A 33 -30.82 8.18 -3.08
C TRP A 33 -32.15 8.07 -3.84
N LYS A 34 -32.22 7.22 -4.88
CA LYS A 34 -33.47 6.99 -5.62
C LYS A 34 -34.58 6.45 -4.71
N SER A 35 -34.26 5.47 -3.87
CA SER A 35 -35.20 4.88 -2.92
C SER A 35 -35.70 5.90 -1.89
N LEU A 36 -34.80 6.73 -1.35
CA LEU A 36 -35.15 7.78 -0.40
C LEU A 36 -35.98 8.90 -1.05
N SER A 37 -35.67 9.27 -2.29
CA SER A 37 -36.46 10.24 -3.06
C SER A 37 -37.88 9.73 -3.27
N ALA A 38 -38.04 8.48 -3.73
CA ALA A 38 -39.35 7.88 -3.95
C ALA A 38 -40.18 7.79 -2.65
N GLN A 39 -39.53 7.47 -1.52
CA GLN A 39 -40.17 7.48 -0.20
C GLN A 39 -40.62 8.87 0.22
N ASN A 40 -39.77 9.88 0.00
CA ASN A 40 -40.10 11.27 0.32
C ASN A 40 -41.26 11.78 -0.56
N ASP A 41 -41.24 11.49 -1.86
CA ASP A 41 -42.30 11.89 -2.79
C ASP A 41 -43.63 11.24 -2.40
N ALA A 42 -43.62 9.95 -2.05
CA ALA A 42 -44.81 9.25 -1.55
C ALA A 42 -45.33 9.85 -0.23
N LEU A 43 -44.45 10.27 0.68
CA LEU A 43 -44.83 10.91 1.94
C LEU A 43 -45.44 12.30 1.71
N VAL A 44 -44.87 13.09 0.79
CA VAL A 44 -45.40 14.41 0.42
C VAL A 44 -46.78 14.27 -0.22
N GLU A 45 -46.93 13.33 -1.17
CA GLU A 45 -48.23 13.04 -1.80
C GLU A 45 -49.28 12.65 -0.76
N PHE A 46 -48.94 11.72 0.14
CA PHE A 46 -49.83 11.32 1.22
C PHE A 46 -50.24 12.49 2.13
N SER A 47 -49.27 13.32 2.53
CA SER A 47 -49.50 14.41 3.50
C SER A 47 -50.24 15.61 2.90
N VAL A 48 -50.07 15.89 1.62
CA VAL A 48 -50.58 17.12 0.97
C VAL A 48 -51.79 16.84 0.07
N VAL A 49 -51.92 15.61 -0.45
CA VAL A 49 -52.99 15.22 -1.37
C VAL A 49 -53.92 14.21 -0.72
N SER A 50 -53.46 13.00 -0.43
CA SER A 50 -54.37 11.90 -0.05
C SER A 50 -55.06 12.12 1.30
N LEU A 51 -54.31 12.54 2.34
CA LEU A 51 -54.88 12.74 3.68
C LEU A 51 -55.89 13.89 3.71
N PRO A 52 -55.60 15.09 3.14
CA PRO A 52 -56.61 16.13 3.01
C PRO A 52 -57.81 15.73 2.14
N SER A 53 -57.61 14.97 1.06
CA SER A 53 -58.71 14.48 0.22
C SER A 53 -59.69 13.62 1.00
N VAL A 54 -59.21 12.63 1.75
CA VAL A 54 -60.05 11.78 2.62
C VAL A 54 -60.75 12.62 3.68
N ASP A 55 -60.02 13.53 4.33
CA ASP A 55 -60.60 14.43 5.34
C ASP A 55 -61.74 15.30 4.76
N TYR A 56 -61.56 15.91 3.59
CA TYR A 56 -62.60 16.70 2.94
C TYR A 56 -63.81 15.86 2.52
N LEU A 57 -63.59 14.64 2.01
CA LEU A 57 -64.68 13.74 1.63
C LEU A 57 -65.50 13.31 2.86
N LEU A 58 -64.85 12.90 3.95
CA LEU A 58 -65.53 12.51 5.19
C LEU A 58 -66.26 13.68 5.85
N GLN A 59 -65.62 14.84 5.87
CA GLN A 59 -66.23 16.07 6.37
C GLN A 59 -67.44 16.45 5.51
N MET A 60 -67.35 16.36 4.19
CA MET A 60 -68.48 16.64 3.30
C MET A 60 -69.61 15.63 3.48
N ASP A 61 -69.32 14.33 3.62
CA ASP A 61 -70.31 13.29 3.92
C ASP A 61 -71.08 13.63 5.19
N ARG A 62 -70.36 14.05 6.24
CA ARG A 62 -70.97 14.48 7.51
C ARG A 62 -71.91 15.67 7.33
N ASP A 63 -71.49 16.73 6.64
CA ASP A 63 -72.34 17.91 6.44
C ASP A 63 -73.56 17.58 5.58
N LEU A 64 -73.39 16.73 4.56
CA LEU A 64 -74.48 16.28 3.71
C LEU A 64 -75.54 15.53 4.54
N HIS A 65 -75.11 14.65 5.44
CA HIS A 65 -76.01 14.01 6.41
C HIS A 65 -76.66 15.02 7.37
N GLN A 66 -75.92 16.02 7.87
CA GLN A 66 -76.48 17.05 8.75
C GLN A 66 -77.53 17.91 8.03
N ALA A 67 -77.34 18.18 6.73
CA ALA A 67 -78.36 18.83 5.90
C ALA A 67 -79.62 17.96 5.76
N LEU A 68 -79.48 16.65 5.54
CA LEU A 68 -80.60 15.72 5.50
C LEU A 68 -81.33 15.64 6.85
N ILE A 69 -80.59 15.59 7.97
CA ILE A 69 -81.18 15.58 9.32
C ILE A 69 -81.94 16.88 9.60
N ALA A 70 -81.44 18.03 9.15
CA ALA A 70 -82.15 19.30 9.27
C ALA A 70 -83.49 19.26 8.51
N ILE A 71 -83.50 18.71 7.29
CA ILE A 71 -84.73 18.51 6.51
C ILE A 71 -85.72 17.59 7.25
N LYS A 72 -85.26 16.48 7.83
CA LYS A 72 -86.10 15.56 8.59
C LYS A 72 -86.66 16.19 9.87
N ASN A 73 -85.85 16.95 10.62
CA ASN A 73 -86.35 17.61 11.83
C ASN A 73 -87.40 18.69 11.52
N LEU A 74 -87.37 19.29 10.32
CA LEU A 74 -88.42 20.21 9.87
C LEU A 74 -89.79 19.52 9.73
N THR A 75 -89.87 18.23 9.40
CA THR A 75 -91.15 17.51 9.28
C THR A 75 -91.79 17.18 10.63
N ASP A 76 -90.98 17.12 11.69
CA ASP A 76 -91.40 16.61 13.00
C ASP A 76 -91.85 17.72 13.96
N ILE A 77 -91.55 18.98 13.63
CA ILE A 77 -91.76 20.14 14.51
C ILE A 77 -92.77 21.10 13.89
N ASN A 78 -93.80 21.47 14.64
CA ASN A 78 -94.85 22.42 14.22
C ASN A 78 -94.66 23.85 14.76
N ASP A 79 -93.57 24.13 15.49
CA ASP A 79 -93.25 25.46 16.02
C ASP A 79 -92.40 26.26 15.03
N PRO A 80 -92.90 27.39 14.47
CA PRO A 80 -92.15 28.21 13.52
C PRO A 80 -90.83 28.75 14.07
N ALA A 81 -90.74 29.03 15.37
CA ALA A 81 -89.51 29.53 15.97
C ALA A 81 -88.42 28.44 15.99
N ALA A 82 -88.80 27.20 16.31
CA ALA A 82 -87.91 26.04 16.27
C ALA A 82 -87.53 25.62 14.84
N GLN A 83 -88.40 25.80 13.86
CA GLN A 83 -88.13 25.50 12.45
C GLN A 83 -87.08 26.42 11.81
N SER A 84 -87.03 27.70 12.22
CA SER A 84 -86.04 28.67 11.69
C SER A 84 -84.61 28.15 11.76
N LYS A 85 -84.26 27.52 12.89
CA LYS A 85 -82.94 26.94 13.11
C LYS A 85 -82.59 25.88 12.07
N PHE A 86 -83.52 24.99 11.72
CA PHE A 86 -83.23 23.91 10.78
C PHE A 86 -83.11 24.40 9.34
N PHE A 87 -83.78 25.50 8.97
CA PHE A 87 -83.52 26.15 7.69
C PHE A 87 -82.09 26.71 7.61
N ASP A 88 -81.61 27.33 8.70
CA ASP A 88 -80.26 27.87 8.78
C ASP A 88 -79.21 26.74 8.81
N ASP A 89 -79.47 25.68 9.58
CA ASP A 89 -78.62 24.48 9.63
C ASP A 89 -78.52 23.82 8.25
N TYR A 90 -79.63 23.67 7.52
CA TYR A 90 -79.61 23.17 6.14
C TYR A 90 -78.73 24.04 5.24
N SER A 91 -78.97 25.35 5.21
CA SER A 91 -78.23 26.28 4.35
C SER A 91 -76.72 26.28 4.67
N SER A 92 -76.38 26.31 5.96
CA SER A 92 -75.00 26.25 6.45
C SER A 92 -74.30 24.97 6.01
N ASN A 93 -74.93 23.82 6.23
CA ASN A 93 -74.35 22.52 5.86
C ASN A 93 -74.16 22.38 4.35
N ILE A 94 -75.12 22.82 3.53
CA ILE A 94 -74.98 22.83 2.06
C ILE A 94 -73.80 23.71 1.61
N ASN A 95 -73.60 24.86 2.25
CA ASN A 95 -72.46 25.71 1.94
C ASN A 95 -71.12 25.05 2.32
N GLN A 96 -71.05 24.38 3.47
CA GLN A 96 -69.86 23.63 3.88
C GLN A 96 -69.57 22.43 2.95
N VAL A 97 -70.62 21.73 2.48
CA VAL A 97 -70.48 20.68 1.45
C VAL A 97 -69.81 21.24 0.21
N ARG A 98 -70.29 22.37 -0.32
CA ARG A 98 -69.69 22.99 -1.52
C ARG A 98 -68.25 23.45 -1.30
N GLU A 99 -67.94 24.01 -0.13
CA GLU A 99 -66.59 24.46 0.20
C GLU A 99 -65.61 23.26 0.25
N ARG A 100 -65.98 22.19 0.95
CA ARG A 100 -65.16 20.98 1.09
C ARG A 100 -65.02 20.26 -0.25
N TRP A 101 -66.10 20.21 -1.04
CA TRP A 101 -66.07 19.69 -2.40
C TRP A 101 -65.06 20.44 -3.28
N ALA A 102 -65.06 21.77 -3.23
CA ALA A 102 -64.12 22.58 -4.01
C ALA A 102 -62.66 22.30 -3.62
N LYS A 103 -62.38 22.10 -2.32
CA LYS A 103 -61.05 21.74 -1.82
C LYS A 103 -60.64 20.34 -2.28
N TYR A 104 -61.51 19.34 -2.18
CA TYR A 104 -61.26 17.99 -2.70
C TYR A 104 -60.99 18.01 -4.21
N LYS A 105 -61.84 18.68 -4.99
CA LYS A 105 -61.72 18.76 -6.45
C LYS A 105 -60.41 19.42 -6.91
N ALA A 106 -59.83 20.31 -6.11
CA ALA A 106 -58.52 20.90 -6.39
C ALA A 106 -57.36 19.90 -6.23
N LEU A 107 -57.56 18.83 -5.44
CA LEU A 107 -56.59 17.77 -5.20
C LEU A 107 -56.79 16.57 -6.14
N ALA A 108 -58.04 16.29 -6.52
CA ALA A 108 -58.40 15.18 -7.41
C ALA A 108 -57.74 15.32 -8.79
N SER A 109 -56.87 14.36 -9.13
CA SER A 109 -56.00 14.47 -10.32
C SER A 109 -56.23 13.36 -11.34
N THR A 110 -56.67 12.18 -10.90
CA THR A 110 -56.82 10.99 -11.75
C THR A 110 -58.05 11.07 -12.66
N GLY A 111 -58.05 10.29 -13.75
CA GLY A 111 -59.18 10.23 -14.67
C GLY A 111 -60.45 9.67 -14.03
N GLU A 112 -60.29 8.67 -13.16
CA GLU A 112 -61.39 8.01 -12.46
C GLU A 112 -62.01 8.92 -11.39
N GLU A 113 -61.19 9.60 -10.57
CA GLU A 113 -61.68 10.60 -9.62
C GLU A 113 -62.48 11.69 -10.33
N LYS A 114 -61.98 12.20 -11.46
CA LYS A 114 -62.66 13.23 -12.25
C LYS A 114 -64.01 12.76 -12.79
N GLN A 115 -64.11 11.50 -13.20
CA GLN A 115 -65.36 10.93 -13.69
C GLN A 115 -66.38 10.77 -12.56
N LEU A 116 -65.97 10.21 -11.42
CA LEU A 116 -66.82 10.07 -10.24
C LEU A 116 -67.24 11.45 -9.69
N ALA A 117 -66.34 12.43 -9.73
CA ALA A 117 -66.62 13.80 -9.33
C ALA A 117 -67.70 14.47 -10.18
N GLN A 118 -67.69 14.26 -11.50
CA GLN A 118 -68.77 14.75 -12.37
C GLN A 118 -70.11 14.05 -12.06
N GLY A 119 -70.07 12.76 -11.73
CA GLY A 119 -71.25 12.02 -11.27
C GLY A 119 -71.84 12.59 -10.00
N PHE A 120 -70.99 12.82 -8.99
CA PHE A 120 -71.38 13.48 -7.75
C PHE A 120 -72.01 14.85 -8.00
N GLU A 121 -71.35 15.74 -8.75
CA GLU A 121 -71.85 17.11 -9.00
C GLU A 121 -73.25 17.08 -9.64
N LYS A 122 -73.46 16.17 -10.59
CA LYS A 122 -74.75 16.01 -11.27
C LYS A 122 -75.84 15.54 -10.31
N ASP A 123 -75.59 14.49 -9.55
CA ASP A 123 -76.61 13.86 -8.70
C ASP A 123 -76.82 14.62 -7.37
N PHE A 124 -75.78 15.27 -6.86
CA PHE A 124 -75.87 16.24 -5.75
C PHE A 124 -76.76 17.42 -6.13
N GLU A 125 -76.61 18.01 -7.32
CA GLU A 125 -77.49 19.11 -7.74
C GLU A 125 -78.94 18.65 -7.93
N LYS A 126 -79.19 17.42 -8.37
CA LYS A 126 -80.57 16.87 -8.39
C LYS A 126 -81.16 16.79 -6.99
N TRP A 127 -80.44 16.17 -6.05
CA TRP A 127 -80.87 16.07 -4.65
C TRP A 127 -81.08 17.45 -4.04
N LYS A 128 -80.13 18.36 -4.22
CA LYS A 128 -80.19 19.73 -3.69
C LYS A 128 -81.39 20.50 -4.24
N ASN A 129 -81.64 20.45 -5.55
CA ASN A 129 -82.80 21.11 -6.13
C ASN A 129 -84.13 20.52 -5.61
N TYR A 130 -84.17 19.22 -5.32
CA TYR A 130 -85.33 18.57 -4.70
C TYR A 130 -85.51 19.02 -3.24
N ALA A 131 -84.42 19.06 -2.46
CA ALA A 131 -84.38 19.56 -1.10
C ALA A 131 -84.74 21.06 -1.00
N ASP A 132 -84.23 21.90 -1.90
CA ASP A 132 -84.52 23.34 -1.94
C ASP A 132 -86.02 23.59 -2.19
N LYS A 133 -86.68 22.79 -3.05
CA LYS A 133 -88.14 22.84 -3.23
C LYS A 133 -88.86 22.52 -1.91
N PHE A 134 -88.45 21.45 -1.24
CA PHE A 134 -89.00 21.06 0.06
C PHE A 134 -88.85 22.17 1.12
N ILE A 135 -87.66 22.74 1.23
CA ILE A 135 -87.34 23.84 2.16
C ILE A 135 -88.20 25.07 1.87
N ASN A 136 -88.33 25.47 0.60
CA ASN A 136 -89.12 26.65 0.21
C ASN A 136 -90.63 26.47 0.44
N GLU A 137 -91.19 25.28 0.20
CA GLU A 137 -92.60 24.99 0.46
C GLU A 137 -92.93 25.09 1.96
N ASN A 138 -92.06 24.54 2.82
CA ASN A 138 -92.24 24.60 4.27
C ASN A 138 -91.99 26.01 4.84
N ARG A 139 -91.09 26.80 4.24
CA ARG A 139 -90.82 28.18 4.67
C ARG A 139 -92.00 29.14 4.41
N ASN A 140 -92.79 28.89 3.37
CA ASN A 140 -93.88 29.78 2.93
C ASN A 140 -95.22 29.58 3.67
N GLY A 141 -95.27 28.76 4.72
CA GLY A 141 -96.50 28.59 5.50
C GLY A 141 -97.50 27.58 4.94
N ASN A 142 -97.17 26.85 3.86
CA ASN A 142 -98.01 25.80 3.27
C ASN A 142 -98.04 24.50 4.09
N PHE A 143 -97.95 24.61 5.43
CA PHE A 143 -97.81 23.49 6.38
C PHE A 143 -98.98 22.49 6.37
N VAL A 144 -100.13 22.88 5.82
CA VAL A 144 -101.37 22.10 5.89
C VAL A 144 -101.50 21.07 4.77
N ASP A 145 -100.68 21.16 3.70
CA ASP A 145 -100.74 20.24 2.53
C ASP A 145 -99.37 19.64 2.16
N THR A 146 -98.26 20.04 2.81
CA THR A 146 -96.89 19.55 2.52
C THR A 146 -96.65 18.08 2.86
N LYS A 147 -97.52 17.45 3.67
CA LYS A 147 -97.45 15.99 3.89
C LYS A 147 -97.92 15.16 2.69
N ALA A 148 -98.59 15.75 1.69
CA ALA A 148 -99.41 14.95 0.77
C ALA A 148 -99.18 15.08 -0.75
N LYS A 149 -98.49 16.10 -1.33
CA LYS A 149 -98.56 16.27 -2.81
C LYS A 149 -97.34 16.64 -3.64
N THR A 150 -96.20 17.10 -3.12
CA THR A 150 -95.11 17.60 -4.01
C THR A 150 -93.73 16.98 -3.79
N VAL A 151 -93.41 16.50 -2.59
CA VAL A 151 -92.08 15.97 -2.27
C VAL A 151 -92.22 14.69 -1.43
N SER A 152 -91.76 13.57 -1.97
CA SER A 152 -91.72 12.28 -1.28
C SER A 152 -90.43 12.15 -0.47
N GLU A 153 -90.55 11.76 0.81
CA GLU A 153 -89.38 11.42 1.64
C GLU A 153 -88.56 10.28 1.01
N GLU A 154 -89.24 9.30 0.40
CA GLU A 154 -88.59 8.19 -0.31
C GLU A 154 -87.74 8.68 -1.49
N GLU A 155 -88.23 9.65 -2.26
CA GLU A 155 -87.48 10.22 -3.38
C GLU A 155 -86.32 11.11 -2.88
N LEU A 156 -86.53 11.88 -1.81
CA LEU A 156 -85.46 12.67 -1.19
C LEU A 156 -84.31 11.77 -0.69
N LEU A 157 -84.64 10.65 -0.03
CA LEU A 157 -83.67 9.67 0.45
C LEU A 157 -83.00 8.93 -0.71
N GLY A 158 -83.74 8.52 -1.73
CA GLY A 158 -83.16 7.87 -2.91
C GLY A 158 -82.17 8.78 -3.65
N LEU A 159 -82.50 10.06 -3.84
CA LEU A 159 -81.58 11.03 -4.44
C LEU A 159 -80.36 11.30 -3.56
N PHE A 160 -80.54 11.35 -2.24
CA PHE A 160 -79.46 11.48 -1.28
C PHE A 160 -78.48 10.30 -1.41
N ASP A 161 -78.99 9.07 -1.33
CA ASP A 161 -78.19 7.84 -1.37
C ASP A 161 -77.37 7.75 -2.66
N VAL A 162 -77.98 8.07 -3.81
CA VAL A 162 -77.29 8.09 -5.10
C VAL A 162 -76.14 9.11 -5.11
N SER A 163 -76.37 10.32 -4.58
CA SER A 163 -75.32 11.34 -4.53
C SER A 163 -74.20 10.96 -3.56
N ARG A 164 -74.56 10.44 -2.38
CA ARG A 164 -73.65 10.06 -1.30
C ARG A 164 -72.78 8.87 -1.67
N GLU A 165 -73.28 7.98 -2.52
CA GLU A 165 -72.52 6.83 -3.02
C GLU A 165 -71.27 7.23 -3.81
N TYR A 166 -71.26 8.39 -4.48
CA TYR A 166 -70.02 8.88 -5.11
C TYR A 166 -68.97 9.28 -4.06
N ILE A 167 -69.38 9.83 -2.92
CA ILE A 167 -68.45 10.19 -1.83
C ILE A 167 -67.78 8.92 -1.29
N ASN A 168 -68.54 7.83 -1.11
CA ASN A 168 -67.99 6.53 -0.73
C ASN A 168 -66.96 6.04 -1.74
N LYS A 169 -67.34 5.99 -3.02
CA LYS A 169 -66.45 5.50 -4.08
C LYS A 169 -65.17 6.33 -4.20
N LEU A 170 -65.28 7.65 -4.07
CA LEU A 170 -64.11 8.54 -4.07
C LEU A 170 -63.22 8.31 -2.84
N THR A 171 -63.83 8.10 -1.66
CA THR A 171 -63.07 7.83 -0.43
C THR A 171 -62.33 6.51 -0.54
N GLU A 172 -63.03 5.44 -0.94
CA GLU A 172 -62.45 4.11 -1.15
C GLU A 172 -61.35 4.14 -2.23
N LEU A 173 -61.54 4.89 -3.31
CA LEU A 173 -60.53 5.04 -4.36
C LEU A 173 -59.24 5.68 -3.83
N VAL A 174 -59.35 6.76 -3.05
CA VAL A 174 -58.18 7.44 -2.47
C VAL A 174 -57.51 6.56 -1.41
N GLU A 175 -58.29 5.86 -0.56
CA GLU A 175 -57.76 4.94 0.44
C GLU A 175 -57.02 3.75 -0.20
N ASN A 176 -57.56 3.20 -1.29
CA ASN A 176 -56.93 2.11 -2.04
C ASN A 176 -55.62 2.57 -2.69
N ASP A 177 -55.57 3.76 -3.31
CA ASP A 177 -54.31 4.31 -3.85
C ASP A 177 -53.24 4.50 -2.76
N VAL A 178 -53.62 4.99 -1.57
CA VAL A 178 -52.71 5.08 -0.42
C VAL A 178 -52.18 3.71 0.00
N GLN A 179 -53.03 2.70 0.05
CA GLN A 179 -52.65 1.34 0.42
C GLN A 179 -51.71 0.71 -0.62
N GLU A 180 -52.00 0.85 -1.91
CA GLU A 180 -51.13 0.37 -3.00
C GLU A 180 -49.76 1.04 -2.97
N ARG A 181 -49.71 2.36 -2.77
CA ARG A 181 -48.45 3.11 -2.63
C ARG A 181 -47.66 2.69 -1.40
N LYS A 182 -48.34 2.46 -0.27
CA LYS A 182 -47.70 1.95 0.94
C LYS A 182 -47.05 0.59 0.69
N GLU A 183 -47.75 -0.36 0.06
CA GLU A 183 -47.21 -1.68 -0.27
C GLU A 183 -46.05 -1.62 -1.26
N LEU A 184 -46.13 -0.72 -2.26
CA LEU A 184 -45.00 -0.45 -3.16
C LEU A 184 -43.80 0.09 -2.38
N ASN A 185 -44.03 1.01 -1.45
CA ASN A 185 -42.99 1.63 -0.64
C ASN A 185 -42.32 0.64 0.32
N GLU A 186 -43.09 -0.23 0.97
CA GLU A 186 -42.57 -1.32 1.81
C GLU A 186 -41.75 -2.33 0.99
N ARG A 187 -42.19 -2.68 -0.22
CA ARG A 187 -41.42 -3.52 -1.16
C ARG A 187 -40.11 -2.86 -1.59
N ASN A 188 -40.15 -1.57 -1.93
CA ASN A 188 -38.95 -0.80 -2.29
C ASN A 188 -37.98 -0.73 -1.12
N TYR A 189 -38.46 -0.44 0.09
CA TYR A 189 -37.67 -0.42 1.32
C TYR A 189 -36.98 -1.77 1.58
N SER A 190 -37.74 -2.88 1.54
CA SER A 190 -37.20 -4.23 1.71
C SER A 190 -36.13 -4.56 0.66
N THR A 191 -36.38 -4.19 -0.59
CA THR A 191 -35.46 -4.43 -1.72
C THR A 191 -34.17 -3.62 -1.54
N THR A 192 -34.26 -2.34 -1.17
CA THR A 192 -33.10 -1.49 -0.86
C THR A 192 -32.26 -2.08 0.28
N ILE A 193 -32.88 -2.51 1.38
CA ILE A 193 -32.12 -3.14 2.49
C ILE A 193 -31.41 -4.42 2.04
N LYS A 194 -32.06 -5.28 1.23
CA LYS A 194 -31.43 -6.49 0.69
C LYS A 194 -30.23 -6.16 -0.19
N ILE A 195 -30.35 -5.16 -1.06
CA ILE A 195 -29.23 -4.68 -1.90
C ILE A 195 -28.09 -4.18 -1.02
N LEU A 196 -28.39 -3.36 0.00
CA LEU A 196 -27.38 -2.86 0.94
C LEU A 196 -26.65 -3.99 1.67
N MET A 197 -27.37 -5.01 2.17
CA MET A 197 -26.75 -6.17 2.82
C MET A 197 -25.87 -6.99 1.86
N MET A 198 -26.33 -7.22 0.63
CA MET A 198 -25.54 -7.94 -0.39
C MET A 198 -24.26 -7.17 -0.75
N VAL A 199 -24.34 -5.86 -0.92
CA VAL A 199 -23.16 -5.04 -1.23
C VAL A 199 -22.21 -4.96 -0.03
N PHE A 200 -22.73 -4.85 1.18
CA PHE A 200 -21.93 -4.90 2.40
C PHE A 200 -21.18 -6.24 2.53
N ALA A 201 -21.87 -7.37 2.35
CA ALA A 201 -21.26 -8.68 2.35
C ALA A 201 -20.21 -8.85 1.24
N ALA A 202 -20.51 -8.39 0.01
CA ALA A 202 -19.56 -8.42 -1.10
C ALA A 202 -18.31 -7.57 -0.82
N SER A 203 -18.47 -6.44 -0.11
CA SER A 203 -17.36 -5.57 0.30
C SER A 203 -16.45 -6.26 1.30
N LEU A 204 -17.01 -6.96 2.30
CA LEU A 204 -16.23 -7.75 3.27
C LEU A 204 -15.43 -8.86 2.57
N VAL A 205 -16.06 -9.59 1.64
CA VAL A 205 -15.39 -10.64 0.86
C VAL A 205 -14.27 -10.06 0.00
N SER A 206 -14.52 -8.94 -0.69
CA SER A 206 -13.51 -8.26 -1.51
C SER A 206 -12.32 -7.79 -0.67
N MET A 207 -12.57 -7.24 0.52
CA MET A 207 -11.54 -6.79 1.44
C MET A 207 -10.67 -7.96 1.94
N LEU A 208 -11.30 -9.10 2.28
CA LEU A 208 -10.58 -10.31 2.66
C LEU A 208 -9.70 -10.84 1.52
N LEU A 209 -10.22 -10.89 0.30
CA LEU A 209 -9.48 -11.33 -0.88
C LEU A 209 -8.31 -10.38 -1.20
N ALA A 210 -8.52 -9.07 -1.11
CA ALA A 210 -7.48 -8.07 -1.30
C ALA A 210 -6.37 -8.19 -0.24
N TRP A 211 -6.73 -8.48 1.02
CA TRP A 211 -5.78 -8.73 2.10
C TRP A 211 -4.95 -9.99 1.84
N LEU A 212 -5.58 -11.12 1.52
CA LEU A 212 -4.89 -12.37 1.19
C LEU A 212 -3.94 -12.20 -0.01
N TYR A 213 -4.40 -11.50 -1.05
CA TYR A 213 -3.59 -11.21 -2.23
C TYR A 213 -2.38 -10.33 -1.90
N SER A 214 -2.59 -9.24 -1.16
CA SER A 214 -1.52 -8.29 -0.79
C SER A 214 -0.50 -8.92 0.13
N SER A 215 -0.95 -9.71 1.11
CA SER A 215 -0.09 -10.47 2.01
C SER A 215 0.86 -11.39 1.24
N LYS A 216 0.34 -12.13 0.26
CA LYS A 216 1.13 -13.10 -0.52
C LYS A 216 2.05 -12.43 -1.56
N ASN A 217 1.59 -11.41 -2.27
CA ASN A 217 2.28 -10.90 -3.46
C ASN A 217 3.06 -9.60 -3.23
N ILE A 218 2.83 -8.91 -2.11
CA ILE A 218 3.50 -7.64 -1.78
C ILE A 218 4.26 -7.79 -0.46
N VAL A 219 3.53 -8.06 0.64
CA VAL A 219 4.10 -8.02 1.99
C VAL A 219 5.18 -9.10 2.18
N LYS A 220 4.88 -10.36 1.87
CA LYS A 220 5.85 -11.45 2.00
C LYS A 220 7.14 -11.22 1.20
N PRO A 221 7.10 -10.94 -0.13
CA PRO A 221 8.31 -10.65 -0.91
C PRO A 221 9.13 -9.47 -0.37
N VAL A 222 8.48 -8.38 0.05
CA VAL A 222 9.18 -7.22 0.63
C VAL A 222 9.87 -7.60 1.94
N ILE A 223 9.21 -8.38 2.81
CA ILE A 223 9.82 -8.90 4.03
C ILE A 223 11.00 -9.82 3.69
N THR A 224 10.88 -10.69 2.69
CA THR A 224 11.97 -11.55 2.25
C THR A 224 13.19 -10.74 1.78
N ILE A 225 13.01 -9.70 0.97
CA ILE A 225 14.12 -8.81 0.57
C ILE A 225 14.76 -8.15 1.79
N LYS A 226 13.94 -7.63 2.72
CA LYS A 226 14.42 -7.03 3.98
C LYS A 226 15.28 -8.03 4.78
N GLU A 227 14.82 -9.26 4.93
CA GLU A 227 15.55 -10.31 5.65
C GLU A 227 16.87 -10.69 4.96
N MET A 228 16.89 -10.79 3.63
CA MET A 228 18.14 -11.04 2.90
C MET A 228 19.10 -9.87 3.01
N ALA A 229 18.61 -8.63 2.94
CA ALA A 229 19.44 -7.44 3.12
C ALA A 229 20.12 -7.41 4.50
N LEU A 230 19.40 -7.81 5.56
CA LEU A 230 19.99 -7.93 6.90
C LEU A 230 21.10 -8.99 6.97
N LYS A 231 20.95 -10.11 6.24
CA LYS A 231 22.02 -11.14 6.16
C LYS A 231 23.26 -10.65 5.43
N VAL A 232 23.08 -9.86 4.36
CA VAL A 232 24.19 -9.21 3.65
C VAL A 232 24.89 -8.21 4.56
N ALA A 233 24.12 -7.42 5.31
CA ALA A 233 24.67 -6.47 6.28
C ALA A 233 25.47 -7.15 7.40
N SER A 234 25.15 -8.40 7.76
CA SER A 234 25.94 -9.21 8.69
C SER A 234 27.13 -9.94 8.03
N GLY A 235 27.45 -9.65 6.77
CA GLY A 235 28.60 -10.22 6.05
C GLY A 235 28.32 -11.50 5.24
N ASN A 236 27.07 -12.01 5.20
CA ASN A 236 26.72 -13.16 4.38
C ASN A 236 26.27 -12.72 2.98
N THR A 237 27.18 -12.82 1.99
CA THR A 237 26.92 -12.43 0.60
C THR A 237 26.46 -13.58 -0.30
N GLU A 238 26.21 -14.78 0.23
CA GLU A 238 25.73 -15.93 -0.55
C GLU A 238 24.20 -16.01 -0.63
N VAL A 239 23.50 -15.01 -0.09
CA VAL A 239 22.03 -14.96 -0.07
C VAL A 239 21.45 -14.41 -1.37
N LYS A 240 20.25 -14.88 -1.72
CA LYS A 240 19.53 -14.40 -2.90
C LYS A 240 18.04 -14.23 -2.60
N ALA A 241 17.46 -13.12 -3.01
CA ALA A 241 16.02 -12.90 -2.97
C ALA A 241 15.36 -13.57 -4.18
N ASN A 242 14.88 -14.81 -4.01
CA ASN A 242 14.24 -15.58 -5.08
C ASN A 242 12.74 -15.23 -5.21
N ILE A 243 12.46 -14.10 -5.84
CA ILE A 243 11.10 -13.57 -6.02
C ILE A 243 10.76 -13.58 -7.51
N ASN A 244 9.73 -14.34 -7.87
CA ASN A 244 9.30 -14.54 -9.27
C ASN A 244 8.18 -13.57 -9.71
N ASN A 245 8.02 -12.45 -9.00
CA ASN A 245 7.08 -11.41 -9.40
C ASN A 245 7.49 -10.80 -10.75
N LYS A 246 6.50 -10.45 -11.58
CA LYS A 246 6.71 -9.79 -12.89
C LYS A 246 6.40 -8.29 -12.86
N ASP A 247 6.43 -7.71 -11.66
CA ASP A 247 6.13 -6.31 -11.38
C ASP A 247 7.32 -5.62 -10.69
N GLU A 248 7.11 -4.42 -10.13
CA GLU A 248 8.14 -3.64 -9.47
C GLU A 248 8.79 -4.37 -8.29
N ILE A 249 8.09 -5.32 -7.65
CA ILE A 249 8.65 -6.15 -6.59
C ILE A 249 9.68 -7.14 -7.14
N GLY A 250 9.43 -7.69 -8.33
CA GLY A 250 10.39 -8.53 -9.04
C GLY A 250 11.61 -7.75 -9.51
N LEU A 251 11.39 -6.53 -10.03
CA LEU A 251 12.49 -5.62 -10.39
C LEU A 251 13.35 -5.25 -9.17
N LEU A 252 12.71 -4.98 -8.03
CA LEU A 252 13.42 -4.71 -6.77
C LEU A 252 14.26 -5.90 -6.32
N ALA A 253 13.71 -7.12 -6.39
CA ALA A 253 14.45 -8.35 -6.07
C ALA A 253 15.64 -8.56 -7.03
N GLY A 254 15.46 -8.28 -8.32
CA GLY A 254 16.52 -8.33 -9.32
C GLY A 254 17.66 -7.34 -9.01
N ALA A 255 17.31 -6.07 -8.78
CA ALA A 255 18.27 -5.04 -8.42
C ALA A 255 19.02 -5.36 -7.12
N PHE A 256 18.30 -5.89 -6.11
CA PHE A 256 18.91 -6.36 -4.86
C PHE A 256 19.93 -7.47 -5.13
N ASN A 257 19.59 -8.49 -5.92
CA ASN A 257 20.51 -9.59 -6.23
C ASN A 257 21.77 -9.10 -6.97
N THR A 258 21.63 -8.15 -7.90
CA THR A 258 22.79 -7.54 -8.58
C THR A 258 23.71 -6.83 -7.58
N MET A 259 23.14 -6.07 -6.64
CA MET A 259 23.91 -5.41 -5.58
C MET A 259 24.69 -6.42 -4.72
N VAL A 260 24.06 -7.53 -4.32
CA VAL A 260 24.73 -8.59 -3.53
C VAL A 260 25.90 -9.20 -4.30
N THR A 261 25.71 -9.49 -5.60
CA THR A 261 26.79 -10.00 -6.46
C THR A 261 27.97 -9.02 -6.54
N SER A 262 27.69 -7.72 -6.66
CA SER A 262 28.75 -6.70 -6.67
C SER A 262 29.50 -6.63 -5.34
N ILE A 263 28.79 -6.68 -4.21
CA ILE A 263 29.43 -6.69 -2.88
C ILE A 263 30.30 -7.94 -2.71
N ALA A 264 29.82 -9.12 -3.11
CA ALA A 264 30.59 -10.37 -3.07
C ALA A 264 31.88 -10.28 -3.91
N GLY A 265 31.77 -9.70 -5.11
CA GLY A 265 32.93 -9.47 -5.99
C GLY A 265 33.97 -8.54 -5.38
N LEU A 266 33.53 -7.44 -4.77
CA LEU A 266 34.41 -6.49 -4.07
C LEU A 266 35.10 -7.11 -2.86
N LEU A 267 34.38 -7.93 -2.07
CA LEU A 267 34.97 -8.65 -0.94
C LEU A 267 36.04 -9.64 -1.41
N LYS A 268 35.75 -10.42 -2.46
CA LYS A 268 36.71 -11.36 -3.03
C LYS A 268 37.96 -10.66 -3.56
N GLU A 269 37.79 -9.56 -4.29
CA GLU A 269 38.92 -8.75 -4.77
C GLU A 269 39.75 -8.19 -3.60
N SER A 270 39.09 -7.77 -2.52
CA SER A 270 39.76 -7.29 -1.31
C SER A 270 40.55 -8.42 -0.61
N GLU A 271 40.00 -9.63 -0.54
CA GLU A 271 40.69 -10.80 0.03
C GLU A 271 41.90 -11.20 -0.81
N GLU A 272 41.77 -11.24 -2.15
CA GLU A 272 42.87 -11.52 -3.07
C GLU A 272 43.99 -10.48 -2.91
N LYS A 273 43.66 -9.18 -2.87
CA LYS A 273 44.64 -8.11 -2.60
C LYS A 273 45.30 -8.26 -1.24
N ALA A 274 44.55 -8.60 -0.20
CA ALA A 274 45.11 -8.83 1.13
C ALA A 274 46.07 -10.02 1.15
N SER A 275 45.75 -11.11 0.43
CA SER A 275 46.62 -12.27 0.29
C SER A 275 47.90 -11.92 -0.46
N SER A 276 47.80 -11.25 -1.61
CA SER A 276 48.98 -10.80 -2.36
C SER A 276 49.85 -9.84 -1.56
N ALA A 277 49.24 -8.94 -0.77
CA ALA A 277 49.97 -8.05 0.13
C ALA A 277 50.71 -8.82 1.24
N ARG A 278 50.08 -9.86 1.83
CA ARG A 278 50.75 -10.74 2.82
C ARG A 278 51.92 -11.51 2.20
N GLU A 279 51.74 -12.09 1.01
CA GLU A 279 52.81 -12.80 0.31
C GLU A 279 53.97 -11.86 -0.08
N ALA A 280 53.66 -10.62 -0.47
CA ALA A 280 54.66 -9.60 -0.73
C ALA A 280 55.42 -9.20 0.54
N ALA A 281 54.70 -9.02 1.66
CA ALA A 281 55.31 -8.73 2.96
C ALA A 281 56.24 -9.86 3.42
N GLN A 282 55.80 -11.13 3.33
CA GLN A 282 56.64 -12.29 3.67
C GLN A 282 57.90 -12.38 2.80
N ARG A 283 57.77 -12.11 1.49
CA ARG A 283 58.94 -12.08 0.59
C ARG A 283 59.91 -10.95 0.94
N ALA A 284 59.38 -9.78 1.32
CA ALA A 284 60.20 -8.66 1.76
C ALA A 284 60.95 -8.98 3.06
N GLU A 285 60.27 -9.59 4.04
CA GLU A 285 60.89 -10.05 5.30
C GLU A 285 61.99 -11.09 5.05
N ALA A 286 61.73 -12.10 4.22
CA ALA A 286 62.72 -13.13 3.90
C ALA A 286 63.94 -12.55 3.13
N ALA A 287 63.70 -11.58 2.24
CA ALA A 287 64.78 -10.88 1.56
C ALA A 287 65.63 -10.04 2.54
N GLU A 288 64.99 -9.34 3.48
CA GLU A 288 65.69 -8.56 4.51
C GLU A 288 66.53 -9.46 5.42
N GLU A 289 66.01 -10.63 5.82
CA GLU A 289 66.74 -11.60 6.62
C GLU A 289 67.96 -12.17 5.87
N LEU A 290 67.81 -12.49 4.59
CA LEU A 290 68.92 -12.94 3.74
C LEU A 290 69.99 -11.86 3.60
N THR A 291 69.59 -10.59 3.40
CA THR A 291 70.52 -9.47 3.32
C THR A 291 71.28 -9.29 4.64
N LYS A 292 70.61 -9.33 5.80
CA LYS A 292 71.29 -9.27 7.11
C LYS A 292 72.30 -10.39 7.28
N HIS A 293 71.95 -11.62 6.89
CA HIS A 293 72.89 -12.76 6.94
C HIS A 293 74.08 -12.58 6.00
N GLN A 294 73.87 -12.02 4.81
CA GLN A 294 74.96 -11.72 3.87
C GLN A 294 75.88 -10.62 4.39
N GLU A 295 75.34 -9.54 4.94
CA GLU A 295 76.14 -8.46 5.56
C GLU A 295 76.96 -8.98 6.74
N ALA A 296 76.36 -9.77 7.62
CA ALA A 296 77.06 -10.38 8.75
C ALA A 296 78.21 -11.31 8.30
N TYR A 297 77.96 -12.13 7.26
CA TYR A 297 78.98 -12.97 6.65
C TYR A 297 80.14 -12.16 6.05
N LEU A 298 79.82 -11.09 5.32
CA LEU A 298 80.81 -10.23 4.69
C LEU A 298 81.68 -9.53 5.74
N ASN A 299 81.07 -8.92 6.76
CA ASN A 299 81.79 -8.24 7.83
C ASN A 299 82.72 -9.19 8.57
N ARG A 300 82.23 -10.36 8.99
CA ARG A 300 83.06 -11.39 9.64
C ARG A 300 84.24 -11.81 8.77
N SER A 301 84.01 -11.97 7.48
CA SER A 301 85.06 -12.39 6.56
C SER A 301 86.10 -11.30 6.30
N ILE A 302 85.68 -10.03 6.22
CA ILE A 302 86.59 -8.89 6.16
C ILE A 302 87.46 -8.84 7.42
N ASP A 303 86.85 -8.96 8.61
CA ASP A 303 87.57 -8.94 9.88
C ASP A 303 88.59 -10.08 9.99
N ALA A 304 88.20 -11.30 9.58
CA ALA A 304 89.11 -12.45 9.55
C ALA A 304 90.31 -12.20 8.63
N LEU A 305 90.09 -11.67 7.43
CA LEU A 305 91.17 -11.35 6.50
C LEU A 305 92.07 -10.23 7.01
N LEU A 306 91.50 -9.16 7.56
CA LEU A 306 92.28 -8.06 8.14
C LEU A 306 93.15 -8.53 9.30
N CYS A 307 92.64 -9.44 10.13
CA CYS A 307 93.39 -10.05 11.23
C CYS A 307 94.62 -10.81 10.72
N GLU A 308 94.44 -11.72 9.77
CA GLU A 308 95.55 -12.50 9.20
C GLU A 308 96.49 -11.63 8.35
N MET A 309 95.97 -10.62 7.64
CA MET A 309 96.79 -9.65 6.91
C MET A 309 97.66 -8.82 7.84
N LYS A 310 97.17 -8.46 9.03
CA LYS A 310 97.96 -7.76 10.05
C LYS A 310 99.13 -8.62 10.51
N LYS A 311 98.87 -9.88 10.89
CA LYS A 311 99.92 -10.85 11.26
C LYS A 311 100.95 -11.04 10.15
N PHE A 312 100.49 -11.17 8.90
CA PHE A 312 101.36 -11.22 7.73
C PHE A 312 102.25 -9.98 7.59
N SER A 313 101.68 -8.78 7.76
CA SER A 313 102.43 -7.52 7.68
C SER A 313 103.46 -7.35 8.81
N GLU A 314 103.24 -8.01 9.95
CA GLU A 314 104.17 -8.06 11.09
C GLU A 314 105.28 -9.11 10.90
N GLY A 315 105.28 -9.81 9.76
CA GLY A 315 106.33 -10.77 9.37
C GLY A 315 105.98 -12.23 9.65
N ASP A 316 104.78 -12.55 10.14
CA ASP A 316 104.33 -13.93 10.30
C ASP A 316 103.88 -14.50 8.95
N LEU A 317 104.77 -15.25 8.32
CA LEU A 317 104.49 -15.89 7.03
C LEU A 317 103.71 -17.20 7.18
N SER A 318 103.40 -17.69 8.39
CA SER A 318 102.66 -18.96 8.59
C SER A 318 101.14 -18.81 8.56
N VAL A 319 100.65 -17.57 8.42
CA VAL A 319 99.22 -17.25 8.45
C VAL A 319 98.44 -17.92 7.32
N LYS A 320 97.19 -18.25 7.59
CA LYS A 320 96.26 -18.83 6.62
C LYS A 320 94.83 -18.47 7.00
N VAL A 321 94.05 -18.03 6.02
CA VAL A 321 92.61 -17.80 6.20
C VAL A 321 91.83 -18.98 5.64
N ASP A 322 90.90 -19.53 6.43
CA ASP A 322 90.08 -20.66 6.02
C ASP A 322 88.96 -20.25 5.05
N VAL A 323 88.87 -20.95 3.92
CA VAL A 323 87.87 -20.70 2.89
C VAL A 323 86.57 -21.45 3.23
N GLU A 324 85.58 -20.73 3.77
CA GLU A 324 84.28 -21.31 4.13
C GLU A 324 83.35 -21.55 2.93
N LYS A 325 83.39 -20.68 1.92
CA LYS A 325 82.52 -20.70 0.73
C LYS A 325 83.30 -20.41 -0.53
N ASN A 326 82.83 -20.94 -1.67
CA ASN A 326 83.42 -20.68 -2.99
C ASN A 326 82.78 -19.45 -3.67
N ASP A 327 82.84 -18.30 -3.02
CA ASP A 327 82.36 -17.01 -3.53
C ASP A 327 83.51 -16.01 -3.71
N SER A 328 83.22 -14.73 -3.97
CA SER A 328 84.25 -13.70 -4.14
C SER A 328 85.14 -13.54 -2.90
N ILE A 329 84.59 -13.76 -1.70
CA ILE A 329 85.34 -13.71 -0.44
C ILE A 329 86.24 -14.94 -0.32
N GLY A 330 85.72 -16.13 -0.60
CA GLY A 330 86.55 -17.34 -0.65
C GLY A 330 87.69 -17.25 -1.67
N LYS A 331 87.44 -16.65 -2.84
CA LYS A 331 88.48 -16.37 -3.84
C LYS A 331 89.51 -15.37 -3.33
N LEU A 332 89.09 -14.34 -2.58
CA LEU A 332 89.99 -13.38 -1.95
C LEU A 332 90.89 -14.06 -0.91
N PHE A 333 90.32 -14.90 -0.04
CA PHE A 333 91.07 -15.70 0.92
C PHE A 333 92.05 -16.65 0.24
N THR A 334 91.63 -17.30 -0.85
CA THR A 334 92.50 -18.15 -1.66
C THR A 334 93.68 -17.36 -2.24
N GLY A 335 93.42 -16.18 -2.82
CA GLY A 335 94.47 -15.32 -3.35
C GLY A 335 95.42 -14.78 -2.27
N PHE A 336 94.91 -14.46 -1.08
CA PHE A 336 95.72 -14.09 0.07
C PHE A 336 96.65 -15.24 0.49
N ASN A 337 96.11 -16.44 0.70
CA ASN A 337 96.89 -17.63 1.06
C ASN A 337 97.98 -17.94 0.01
N GLN A 338 97.69 -17.77 -1.28
CA GLN A 338 98.67 -17.93 -2.36
C GLN A 338 99.78 -16.87 -2.29
N THR A 339 99.42 -15.62 -1.96
CA THR A 339 100.40 -14.54 -1.77
C THR A 339 101.32 -14.82 -0.59
N VAL A 340 100.78 -15.28 0.53
CA VAL A 340 101.55 -15.70 1.72
C VAL A 340 102.54 -16.82 1.33
N SER A 341 102.06 -17.84 0.62
CA SER A 341 102.91 -18.95 0.16
C SER A 341 104.03 -18.50 -0.80
N MET A 342 103.74 -17.54 -1.69
CA MET A 342 104.75 -16.95 -2.57
C MET A 342 105.83 -16.20 -1.78
N PHE A 343 105.43 -15.43 -0.75
CA PHE A 343 106.36 -14.73 0.12
C PHE A 343 107.20 -15.68 0.98
N GLN A 344 106.61 -16.74 1.53
CA GLN A 344 107.35 -17.83 2.18
C GLN A 344 108.44 -18.39 1.25
N GLY A 345 108.08 -18.65 -0.01
CA GLY A 345 109.02 -19.12 -1.03
C GLY A 345 110.14 -18.12 -1.31
N LEU A 346 109.82 -16.83 -1.43
CA LEU A 346 110.82 -15.77 -1.61
C LEU A 346 111.78 -15.66 -0.42
N VAL A 347 111.27 -15.68 0.81
CA VAL A 347 112.10 -15.62 2.02
C VAL A 347 112.98 -16.86 2.14
N ASN A 348 112.46 -18.05 1.85
CA ASN A 348 113.28 -19.27 1.81
C ASN A 348 114.38 -19.19 0.75
N ASN A 349 114.08 -18.65 -0.44
CA ASN A 349 115.09 -18.44 -1.48
C ASN A 349 116.17 -17.43 -1.06
N VAL A 350 115.79 -16.34 -0.38
CA VAL A 350 116.74 -15.37 0.18
C VAL A 350 117.60 -16.01 1.27
N MET A 351 117.01 -16.81 2.17
CA MET A 351 117.75 -17.55 3.19
C MET A 351 118.76 -18.52 2.57
N ASN A 352 118.36 -19.30 1.56
CA ASN A 352 119.27 -20.18 0.82
C ASN A 352 120.40 -19.40 0.14
N ALA A 353 120.11 -18.22 -0.42
CA ALA A 353 121.12 -17.35 -1.01
C ALA A 353 122.10 -16.78 0.03
N ILE A 354 121.60 -16.38 1.21
CA ILE A 354 122.43 -15.93 2.34
C ILE A 354 123.32 -17.07 2.84
N GLU A 355 122.79 -18.29 2.92
CA GLU A 355 123.54 -19.48 3.36
C GLU A 355 124.63 -19.84 2.35
N ALA A 356 124.35 -19.73 1.04
CA ALA A 356 125.36 -19.85 0.00
C ALA A 356 126.43 -18.75 0.09
N VAL A 357 126.04 -17.49 0.35
CA VAL A 357 126.98 -16.38 0.55
C VAL A 357 127.83 -16.56 1.82
N ALA A 358 127.24 -17.04 2.91
CA ALA A 358 127.95 -17.32 4.15
C ALA A 358 128.95 -18.46 3.98
N SER A 359 128.54 -19.53 3.28
CA SER A 359 129.41 -20.65 2.91
C SER A 359 130.58 -20.20 2.03
N SER A 360 130.32 -19.43 0.97
CA SER A 360 131.38 -18.85 0.14
C SER A 360 132.28 -17.88 0.91
N SER A 361 131.75 -17.12 1.86
CA SER A 361 132.56 -16.24 2.72
C SER A 361 133.47 -17.03 3.66
N ALA A 362 133.00 -18.16 4.20
CA ALA A 362 133.80 -19.06 5.02
C ALA A 362 134.91 -19.73 4.18
N GLU A 363 134.61 -20.12 2.94
CA GLU A 363 135.57 -20.70 2.00
C GLU A 363 136.64 -19.70 1.54
N ILE A 364 136.25 -18.44 1.30
CA ILE A 364 137.18 -17.32 1.04
C ILE A 364 138.06 -17.03 2.27
N SER A 365 137.48 -17.05 3.48
CA SER A 365 138.23 -16.86 4.72
C SER A 365 139.27 -17.98 4.92
N SER A 366 138.86 -19.24 4.74
CA SER A 366 139.74 -20.40 4.78
C SER A 366 140.85 -20.31 3.73
N SER A 367 140.52 -19.95 2.49
CA SER A 367 141.50 -19.76 1.42
C SER A 367 142.47 -18.59 1.70
N SER A 368 141.98 -17.54 2.37
CA SER A 368 142.82 -16.40 2.79
C SER A 368 143.78 -16.78 3.91
N GLU A 369 143.37 -17.63 4.86
CA GLU A 369 144.23 -18.18 5.91
C GLU A 369 145.29 -19.15 5.33
N GLU A 370 144.89 -20.02 4.40
CA GLU A 370 145.80 -20.95 3.72
C GLU A 370 146.84 -20.21 2.86
N MET A 371 146.43 -19.13 2.18
CA MET A 371 147.34 -18.26 1.41
C MET A 371 148.31 -17.47 2.32
N ALA A 372 147.88 -17.08 3.52
CA ALA A 372 148.75 -16.46 4.53
C ALA A 372 149.76 -17.48 5.10
N ALA A 373 149.32 -18.71 5.36
CA ALA A 373 150.19 -19.79 5.82
C ALA A 373 151.23 -20.19 4.75
N GLY A 374 150.82 -20.34 3.49
CA GLY A 374 151.70 -20.67 2.37
C GLY A 374 152.72 -19.57 2.05
N SER A 375 152.36 -18.29 2.23
CA SER A 375 153.31 -17.17 2.11
C SER A 375 154.35 -17.17 3.24
N SER A 376 153.99 -17.67 4.43
CA SER A 376 154.94 -17.79 5.55
C SER A 376 155.92 -18.95 5.36
N GLU A 377 155.46 -20.06 4.78
CA GLU A 377 156.26 -21.28 4.57
C GLU A 377 157.25 -21.14 3.39
N GLN A 378 156.99 -20.26 2.41
CA GLN A 378 157.95 -19.89 1.36
C GLN A 378 159.03 -18.88 1.82
N SER A 379 159.00 -18.41 3.07
CA SER A 379 159.90 -17.36 3.58
C SER A 379 161.00 -17.83 4.56
N GLN A 380 161.08 -19.13 4.88
CA GLN A 380 162.16 -19.75 5.68
C GLN A 380 162.89 -20.81 4.86
#